data_AF-A0A9P1GGZ5-F1
#
_entry.id   AF-A0A9P1GGZ5-F1
#
_cell.length_a   1.000
_cell.length_b   1.000
_cell.length_c   1.000
_cell.angle_alpha   90.00
_cell.angle_beta   90.00
_cell.angle_gamma   90.00
#
_symmetry.space_group_name_H-M   'P 1'
#
loop_
_entity.id
_entity.type
_entity.pdbx_description
1 polymer ?
#
loop_
_entity_poly.entity_id
_entity_poly.type
_entity_poly.pdbx_seq_one_letter_code
_entity_poly.pdbx_strand_id
1 'polypeptide(L)'
;MSRMLRAVALGLGLATAQRFDQPAPFDPLDGALEWIKQHGKEVMDTTGHCMDAARMAGELQGKCGKVFDPEALASFAAWGLLEFLETVHKPLVQELMHSSLIRSAKDKAIASVQQKTHQGLDEFCGQPDCIAGLAAFDKEYGVCYAGTLCTALSSHLEYDKCQAALQEWLPQMFRNQQHFMCAQDGDYYCSEEDTMLLMQNPECFMKFKMPVTEKAMSCSQQCVEIWKKEEREHPKCMEILRRQTKEQYEIQLKMMRELVLASKDHTQPEIPEHFSTFDEVCLADAKRFVV
;
A
#
# COMPACT_ATOMS: atom_id res chain seq x y z
N MET A 1 2.83 23.49 -7.90
CA MET A 1 1.68 24.31 -7.45
C MET A 1 0.34 23.56 -7.42
N SER A 2 -0.19 23.00 -8.51
CA SER A 2 -1.52 22.33 -8.50
C SER A 2 -1.62 21.11 -7.56
N ARG A 3 -0.55 20.29 -7.44
CA ARG A 3 -0.51 19.13 -6.51
C ARG A 3 -0.37 19.54 -5.04
N MET A 4 0.30 20.66 -4.75
CA MET A 4 0.45 21.25 -3.41
C MET A 4 -0.88 21.83 -2.91
N LEU A 5 -1.64 22.51 -3.79
CA LEU A 5 -3.02 22.93 -3.50
C LEU A 5 -3.94 21.74 -3.20
N ARG A 6 -3.70 20.56 -3.81
CA ARG A 6 -4.46 19.34 -3.51
C ARG A 6 -4.06 18.68 -2.19
N ALA A 7 -2.78 18.66 -1.83
CA ALA A 7 -2.33 18.13 -0.53
C ALA A 7 -2.78 19.02 0.63
N VAL A 8 -2.69 20.35 0.48
CA VAL A 8 -3.24 21.32 1.44
C VAL A 8 -4.77 21.25 1.46
N ALA A 9 -5.45 21.10 0.31
CA ALA A 9 -6.89 20.88 0.27
C ALA A 9 -7.33 19.51 0.82
N LEU A 10 -6.47 18.48 0.78
CA LEU A 10 -6.69 17.19 1.43
C LEU A 10 -6.51 17.31 2.95
N GLY A 11 -5.46 17.99 3.42
CA GLY A 11 -5.26 18.29 4.83
C GLY A 11 -6.39 19.16 5.41
N LEU A 12 -6.79 20.23 4.71
CA LEU A 12 -7.94 21.06 5.06
C LEU A 12 -9.25 20.30 4.92
N GLY A 13 -9.39 19.46 3.89
CA GLY A 13 -10.55 18.60 3.66
C GLY A 13 -10.74 17.59 4.79
N LEU A 14 -9.66 16.96 5.26
CA LEU A 14 -9.66 16.04 6.41
C LEU A 14 -9.94 16.77 7.73
N ALA A 15 -9.36 17.97 7.94
CA ALA A 15 -9.66 18.80 9.11
C ALA A 15 -11.13 19.28 9.14
N THR A 16 -11.73 19.54 7.98
CA THR A 16 -13.17 19.83 7.88
C THR A 16 -14.03 18.56 8.01
N ALA A 17 -13.54 17.40 7.52
CA ALA A 17 -14.26 16.12 7.58
C ALA A 17 -14.41 15.60 9.02
N GLN A 18 -13.41 15.78 9.87
CA GLN A 18 -13.45 15.36 11.27
C GLN A 18 -14.47 16.09 12.15
N ARG A 19 -15.06 17.20 11.68
CA ARG A 19 -16.11 17.93 12.43
C ARG A 19 -17.53 17.67 11.97
N PHE A 20 -17.77 16.79 11.00
CA PHE A 20 -19.12 16.51 10.49
C PHE A 20 -20.05 15.77 11.47
N ASP A 21 -19.54 15.24 12.59
CA ASP A 21 -20.37 14.61 13.63
C ASP A 21 -20.97 15.60 14.65
N GLN A 22 -20.66 16.90 14.57
CA GLN A 22 -21.27 17.90 15.45
C GLN A 22 -22.29 18.79 14.70
N PRO A 23 -23.60 18.69 15.03
CA PRO A 23 -24.60 19.60 14.49
C PRO A 23 -24.57 20.89 15.32
N ALA A 24 -24.06 22.01 14.76
CA ALA A 24 -24.50 23.42 14.95
C ALA A 24 -23.39 24.45 14.57
N PRO A 25 -23.64 25.77 14.64
CA PRO A 25 -23.42 26.73 13.57
C PRO A 25 -22.06 27.42 13.72
N PHE A 26 -20.97 26.68 13.56
CA PHE A 26 -19.63 27.28 13.59
C PHE A 26 -19.18 27.66 12.19
N ASP A 27 -18.67 28.88 12.04
CA ASP A 27 -17.99 29.31 10.81
C ASP A 27 -16.78 28.37 10.60
N PRO A 28 -16.72 27.59 9.49
CA PRO A 28 -15.64 26.65 9.23
C PRO A 28 -14.26 27.30 9.26
N LEU A 29 -14.18 28.61 8.98
CA LEU A 29 -12.93 29.37 8.95
C LEU A 29 -12.35 29.63 10.35
N ASP A 30 -13.19 29.97 11.33
CA ASP A 30 -12.75 30.17 12.72
C ASP A 30 -12.22 28.87 13.33
N GLY A 31 -12.89 27.76 12.99
CA GLY A 31 -12.49 26.42 13.37
C GLY A 31 -11.12 26.01 12.84
N ALA A 32 -10.84 26.34 11.57
CA ALA A 32 -9.57 26.07 10.92
C ALA A 32 -8.45 26.98 11.46
N LEU A 33 -8.73 28.26 11.71
CA LEU A 33 -7.75 29.21 12.26
C LEU A 33 -7.29 28.82 13.66
N GLU A 34 -8.21 28.47 14.57
CA GLU A 34 -7.83 28.01 15.91
C GLU A 34 -7.05 26.69 15.88
N TRP A 35 -7.43 25.76 15.00
CA TRP A 35 -6.68 24.53 14.81
C TRP A 35 -5.26 24.80 14.26
N ILE A 36 -5.11 25.71 13.29
CA ILE A 36 -3.79 26.13 12.77
C ILE A 36 -2.98 26.83 13.86
N LYS A 37 -3.58 27.62 14.75
CA LYS A 37 -2.84 28.20 15.89
C LYS A 37 -2.32 27.13 16.84
N GLN A 38 -3.09 26.07 17.06
CA GLN A 38 -2.73 24.97 17.95
C GLN A 38 -1.69 24.02 17.33
N HIS A 39 -1.78 23.78 16.01
CA HIS A 39 -0.96 22.79 15.29
C HIS A 39 -0.01 23.39 14.25
N GLY A 40 0.19 24.71 14.29
CA GLY A 40 0.87 25.43 13.21
C GLY A 40 2.33 24.98 13.05
N LYS A 41 2.99 24.60 14.14
CA LYS A 41 4.36 24.09 14.09
C LYS A 41 4.41 22.73 13.39
N GLU A 42 3.56 21.79 13.81
CA GLU A 42 3.45 20.45 13.24
C GLU A 42 3.14 20.51 11.74
N VAL A 43 2.24 21.41 11.34
CA VAL A 43 1.86 21.64 9.94
C VAL A 43 3.04 22.18 9.13
N MET A 44 3.78 23.15 9.66
CA MET A 44 4.92 23.74 8.97
C MET A 44 6.08 22.76 8.82
N ASP A 45 6.41 22.01 9.88
CA ASP A 45 7.44 20.98 9.86
C ASP A 45 7.09 19.89 8.83
N THR A 46 5.85 19.39 8.86
CA THR A 46 5.33 18.42 7.88
C THR A 46 5.40 18.97 6.45
N THR A 47 5.01 20.23 6.24
CA THR A 47 5.00 20.87 4.92
C THR A 47 6.40 20.93 4.33
N GLY A 48 7.43 21.22 5.14
CA GLY A 48 8.83 21.23 4.71
C GLY A 48 9.24 19.90 4.07
N HIS A 49 9.06 18.79 4.82
CA HIS A 49 9.38 17.45 4.32
C HIS A 49 8.55 17.07 3.08
N CYS A 50 7.27 17.45 3.02
CA CYS A 50 6.46 17.18 1.83
C CYS A 50 6.95 17.94 0.60
N MET A 51 7.44 19.17 0.77
CA MET A 51 8.03 19.95 -0.33
C MET A 51 9.35 19.34 -0.80
N ASP A 52 10.19 18.86 0.12
CA ASP A 52 11.41 18.16 -0.23
C ASP A 52 11.14 16.81 -0.92
N ALA A 53 10.21 16.02 -0.41
CA ALA A 53 9.77 14.79 -1.06
C ALA A 53 9.23 15.06 -2.48
N ALA A 54 8.44 16.12 -2.67
CA ALA A 54 7.94 16.51 -3.98
C ALA A 54 9.06 16.94 -4.95
N ARG A 55 10.08 17.66 -4.45
CA ARG A 55 11.27 18.01 -5.23
C ARG A 55 12.05 16.76 -5.63
N MET A 56 12.32 15.86 -4.69
CA MET A 56 13.01 14.59 -4.94
C MET A 56 12.26 13.71 -5.93
N ALA A 57 10.93 13.64 -5.83
CA ALA A 57 10.10 12.94 -6.81
C ALA A 57 10.26 13.52 -8.23
N GLY A 58 10.35 14.85 -8.35
CA GLY A 58 10.63 15.51 -9.63
C GLY A 58 12.02 15.20 -10.18
N GLU A 59 13.04 15.15 -9.32
CA GLU A 59 14.41 14.77 -9.69
C GLU A 59 14.48 13.30 -10.13
N LEU A 60 13.83 12.40 -9.37
CA LEU A 60 13.67 11.00 -9.71
C LEU A 60 12.92 10.81 -11.03
N GLN A 61 11.82 11.53 -11.24
CA GLN A 61 11.10 11.49 -12.52
C GLN A 61 11.98 11.97 -13.68
N GLY A 62 12.81 13.00 -13.47
CA GLY A 62 13.72 13.48 -14.51
C GLY A 62 14.81 12.45 -14.88
N LYS A 63 15.32 11.71 -13.90
CA LYS A 63 16.40 10.72 -14.08
C LYS A 63 15.89 9.36 -14.51
N CYS A 64 14.84 8.89 -13.85
CA CYS A 64 14.33 7.53 -13.90
C CYS A 64 12.95 7.45 -14.59
N GLY A 65 12.33 8.57 -14.96
CA GLY A 65 10.95 8.59 -15.44
C GLY A 65 10.68 7.89 -16.78
N LYS A 66 11.72 7.41 -17.48
CA LYS A 66 11.53 6.49 -18.61
C LYS A 66 10.96 5.13 -18.16
N VAL A 67 11.25 4.74 -16.92
CA VAL A 67 10.69 3.56 -16.24
C VAL A 67 9.18 3.70 -16.00
N PHE A 68 8.69 4.94 -15.86
CA PHE A 68 7.27 5.18 -15.62
C PHE A 68 6.50 5.09 -16.93
N ASP A 69 5.88 3.94 -17.17
CA ASP A 69 5.03 3.74 -18.33
C ASP A 69 3.57 4.17 -18.04
N PRO A 70 3.10 5.32 -18.58
CA PRO A 70 1.72 5.76 -18.39
C PRO A 70 0.70 4.78 -18.97
N GLU A 71 1.07 3.95 -19.95
CA GLU A 71 0.21 2.91 -20.52
C GLU A 71 -0.01 1.76 -19.54
N ALA A 72 1.04 1.35 -18.80
CA ALA A 72 0.94 0.34 -17.75
C ALA A 72 0.00 0.82 -16.63
N LEU A 73 0.19 2.08 -16.19
CA LEU A 73 -0.67 2.67 -15.17
C LEU A 73 -2.12 2.81 -15.64
N ALA A 74 -2.35 3.25 -16.88
CA ALA A 74 -3.69 3.36 -17.45
C ALA A 74 -4.37 1.99 -17.57
N SER A 75 -3.61 0.95 -17.95
CA SER A 75 -4.08 -0.43 -18.05
C SER A 75 -4.43 -0.99 -16.67
N PHE A 76 -3.58 -0.77 -15.67
CA PHE A 76 -3.84 -1.16 -14.28
C PHE A 76 -5.08 -0.44 -13.72
N ALA A 77 -5.21 0.87 -13.96
CA ALA A 77 -6.38 1.64 -13.53
C ALA A 77 -7.68 1.19 -14.22
N ALA A 78 -7.62 0.86 -15.52
CA ALA A 78 -8.75 0.31 -16.25
C ALA A 78 -9.16 -1.06 -15.68
N TRP A 79 -8.19 -1.95 -15.43
CA TRP A 79 -8.44 -3.23 -14.77
C TRP A 79 -9.07 -3.04 -13.39
N GLY A 80 -8.50 -2.18 -12.54
CA GLY A 80 -9.01 -1.93 -11.19
C GLY A 80 -10.41 -1.34 -11.16
N LEU A 81 -10.75 -0.46 -12.12
CA LEU A 81 -12.12 0.03 -12.29
C LEU A 81 -13.09 -1.10 -12.66
N LEU A 82 -12.70 -1.96 -13.60
CA LEU A 82 -13.52 -3.11 -14.00
C LEU A 82 -13.69 -4.10 -12.86
N GLU A 83 -12.67 -4.32 -12.04
CA GLU A 83 -12.74 -5.15 -10.85
C GLU A 83 -13.68 -4.56 -9.79
N PHE A 84 -13.58 -3.25 -9.53
CA PHE A 84 -14.48 -2.56 -8.62
C PHE A 84 -15.95 -2.69 -9.06
N LEU A 85 -16.23 -2.61 -10.37
CA LEU A 85 -17.58 -2.76 -10.89
C LEU A 85 -18.17 -4.16 -10.61
N GLU A 86 -17.37 -5.21 -10.45
CA GLU A 86 -17.88 -6.55 -10.08
C GLU A 86 -18.50 -6.58 -8.68
N THR A 87 -18.00 -5.73 -7.78
CA THR A 87 -18.57 -5.58 -6.43
C THR A 87 -19.89 -4.81 -6.41
N VAL A 88 -20.25 -4.16 -7.53
CA VAL A 88 -21.50 -3.43 -7.67
C VAL A 88 -22.59 -4.39 -8.15
N HIS A 89 -23.43 -4.86 -7.22
CA HIS A 89 -24.53 -5.80 -7.50
C HIS A 89 -25.76 -5.14 -8.14
N LYS A 90 -25.57 -4.36 -9.21
CA LYS A 90 -26.65 -3.77 -10.01
C LYS A 90 -26.86 -4.59 -11.30
N PRO A 91 -28.11 -4.88 -11.72
CA PRO A 91 -28.38 -5.76 -12.87
C PRO A 91 -27.64 -5.37 -14.16
N LEU A 92 -27.67 -4.08 -14.51
CA LEU A 92 -26.97 -3.56 -15.70
C LEU A 92 -25.46 -3.77 -15.62
N VAL A 93 -24.87 -3.62 -14.43
CA VAL A 93 -23.44 -3.83 -14.22
C VAL A 93 -23.11 -5.30 -14.37
N GLN A 94 -23.92 -6.20 -13.80
CA GLN A 94 -23.71 -7.64 -13.94
C GLN A 94 -23.83 -8.11 -15.39
N GLU A 95 -24.83 -7.63 -16.14
CA GLU A 95 -24.94 -7.93 -17.57
C GLU A 95 -23.71 -7.45 -18.35
N LEU A 96 -23.23 -6.24 -18.05
CA LEU A 96 -22.04 -5.67 -18.66
C LEU A 96 -20.78 -6.49 -18.31
N MET A 97 -20.58 -6.89 -17.05
CA MET A 97 -19.42 -7.68 -16.60
C MET A 97 -19.38 -9.07 -17.24
N HIS A 98 -20.54 -9.68 -17.51
CA HIS A 98 -20.60 -10.96 -18.23
C HIS A 98 -20.39 -10.82 -19.75
N SER A 99 -20.37 -9.61 -20.30
CA SER A 99 -20.16 -9.39 -21.74
C SER A 99 -18.76 -9.81 -22.19
N SER A 100 -18.64 -10.23 -23.45
CA SER A 100 -17.34 -10.55 -24.06
C SER A 100 -16.45 -9.31 -24.19
N LEU A 101 -17.04 -8.12 -24.29
CA LEU A 101 -16.33 -6.85 -24.38
C LEU A 101 -15.52 -6.58 -23.10
N ILE A 102 -16.14 -6.72 -21.94
CA ILE A 102 -15.48 -6.45 -20.66
C ILE A 102 -14.42 -7.50 -20.35
N ARG A 103 -14.71 -8.78 -20.60
CA ARG A 103 -13.70 -9.85 -20.48
C ARG A 103 -12.48 -9.57 -21.36
N SER A 104 -12.70 -9.25 -22.64
CA SER A 104 -11.60 -8.89 -23.55
C SER A 104 -10.84 -7.63 -23.11
N ALA A 105 -11.52 -6.63 -22.52
CA ALA A 105 -10.88 -5.44 -22.00
C ALA A 105 -10.00 -5.76 -20.77
N LYS A 106 -10.49 -6.60 -19.84
CA LYS A 106 -9.70 -7.09 -18.70
C LYS A 106 -8.47 -7.86 -19.17
N ASP A 107 -8.63 -8.83 -20.09
CA ASP A 107 -7.52 -9.63 -20.61
C ASP A 107 -6.44 -8.75 -21.27
N LYS A 108 -6.85 -7.75 -22.06
CA LYS A 108 -5.92 -6.78 -22.67
C LYS A 108 -5.21 -5.93 -21.63
N ALA A 109 -5.93 -5.49 -20.59
CA ALA A 109 -5.34 -4.71 -19.51
C ALA A 109 -4.29 -5.52 -18.74
N ILE A 110 -4.60 -6.78 -18.41
CA ILE A 110 -3.67 -7.72 -17.75
C ILE A 110 -2.42 -7.94 -18.60
N ALA A 111 -2.58 -8.29 -19.88
CA ALA A 111 -1.45 -8.53 -20.77
C ALA A 111 -0.56 -7.27 -20.95
N SER A 112 -1.19 -6.10 -21.05
CA SER A 112 -0.49 -4.81 -21.12
C SER A 112 0.33 -4.54 -19.84
N VAL A 113 -0.28 -4.69 -18.66
CA VAL A 113 0.42 -4.53 -17.38
C VAL A 113 1.58 -5.51 -17.28
N GLN A 114 1.38 -6.80 -17.59
CA GLN A 114 2.44 -7.80 -17.52
C GLN A 114 3.64 -7.41 -18.40
N GLN A 115 3.41 -7.09 -19.67
CA GLN A 115 4.47 -6.74 -20.60
C GLN A 115 5.24 -5.48 -20.17
N LYS A 116 4.52 -4.44 -19.73
CA LYS A 116 5.14 -3.15 -19.39
C LYS A 116 5.78 -3.16 -18.01
N THR A 117 5.28 -3.96 -17.07
CA THR A 117 5.91 -4.15 -15.76
C THR A 117 7.29 -4.77 -15.92
N HIS A 118 7.42 -5.84 -16.72
CA HIS A 118 8.73 -6.46 -16.99
C HIS A 118 9.74 -5.45 -17.57
N GLN A 119 9.35 -4.73 -18.63
CA GLN A 119 10.20 -3.72 -19.27
C GLN A 119 10.59 -2.59 -18.30
N GLY A 120 9.61 -2.08 -17.54
CA GLY A 120 9.86 -1.04 -16.55
C GLY A 120 10.82 -1.50 -15.45
N LEU A 121 10.65 -2.72 -14.95
CA LEU A 121 11.54 -3.29 -13.94
C LEU A 121 12.95 -3.51 -14.48
N ASP A 122 13.09 -4.00 -15.71
CA ASP A 122 14.41 -4.16 -16.32
C ASP A 122 15.16 -2.84 -16.45
N GLU A 123 14.49 -1.81 -16.96
CA GLU A 123 15.04 -0.46 -17.04
C GLU A 123 15.37 0.12 -15.66
N PHE A 124 14.52 -0.11 -14.65
CA PHE A 124 14.71 0.43 -13.30
C PHE A 124 15.84 -0.27 -12.54
N CYS A 125 15.82 -1.59 -12.52
CA CYS A 125 16.75 -2.42 -11.77
C CYS A 125 18.15 -2.40 -12.40
N GLY A 126 18.26 -2.07 -13.69
CA GLY A 126 19.52 -1.75 -14.36
C GLY A 126 20.12 -0.38 -14.02
N GLN A 127 19.44 0.46 -13.23
CA GLN A 127 19.87 1.83 -12.89
C GLN A 127 20.10 2.02 -11.37
N PRO A 128 21.33 1.81 -10.85
CA PRO A 128 21.63 1.93 -9.42
C PRO A 128 21.26 3.30 -8.81
N ASP A 129 21.42 4.38 -9.59
CA ASP A 129 21.05 5.73 -9.17
C ASP A 129 19.54 5.89 -8.92
N CYS A 130 18.71 5.12 -9.61
CA CYS A 130 17.26 5.11 -9.42
C CYS A 130 16.87 4.43 -8.12
N ILE A 131 17.50 3.30 -7.80
CA ILE A 131 17.29 2.60 -6.53
C ILE A 131 17.75 3.47 -5.35
N ALA A 132 18.95 4.06 -5.45
CA ALA A 132 19.48 4.93 -4.41
C ALA A 132 18.62 6.20 -4.22
N GLY A 133 18.18 6.81 -5.31
CA GLY A 133 17.28 7.96 -5.27
C GLY A 133 15.92 7.60 -4.65
N LEU A 134 15.37 6.42 -4.97
CA LEU A 134 14.10 5.95 -4.40
C LEU A 134 14.21 5.76 -2.87
N ALA A 135 15.30 5.17 -2.37
CA ALA A 135 15.53 5.04 -0.94
C ALA A 135 15.61 6.40 -0.22
N ALA A 136 16.24 7.40 -0.84
CA ALA A 136 16.29 8.76 -0.29
C ALA A 136 14.91 9.43 -0.30
N PHE A 137 14.17 9.29 -1.41
CA PHE A 137 12.79 9.78 -1.52
C PHE A 137 11.88 9.14 -0.47
N ASP A 138 11.92 7.81 -0.30
CA ASP A 138 11.06 7.09 0.64
C ASP A 138 11.30 7.50 2.09
N LYS A 139 12.52 7.91 2.43
CA LYS A 139 12.83 8.48 3.74
C LYS A 139 12.11 9.82 3.95
N GLU A 140 12.26 10.77 3.04
CA GLU A 140 11.60 12.09 3.15
C GLU A 140 10.09 11.99 3.01
N TYR A 141 9.61 11.16 2.10
CA TYR A 141 8.19 10.86 1.93
C TYR A 141 7.61 10.21 3.17
N GLY A 142 8.32 9.27 3.81
CA GLY A 142 7.92 8.67 5.08
C GLY A 142 7.73 9.70 6.17
N VAL A 143 8.62 10.69 6.29
CA VAL A 143 8.49 11.79 7.25
C VAL A 143 7.28 12.68 6.94
N CYS A 144 7.11 13.08 5.67
CA CYS A 144 5.94 13.84 5.21
C CYS A 144 4.61 13.11 5.50
N TYR A 145 4.54 11.82 5.16
CA TYR A 145 3.36 11.00 5.37
C TYR A 145 3.06 10.83 6.86
N ALA A 146 4.09 10.54 7.67
CA ALA A 146 3.98 10.46 9.12
C ALA A 146 3.43 11.75 9.73
N GLY A 147 4.05 12.89 9.40
CA GLY A 147 3.60 14.20 9.91
C GLY A 147 2.16 14.51 9.51
N THR A 148 1.78 14.21 8.27
CA THR A 148 0.41 14.43 7.77
C THR A 148 -0.60 13.57 8.54
N LEU A 149 -0.31 12.27 8.69
CA LEU A 149 -1.20 11.33 9.37
C LEU A 149 -1.34 11.67 10.85
N CYS A 150 -0.24 11.96 11.55
CA CYS A 150 -0.26 12.30 12.97
C CYS A 150 -0.91 13.65 13.25
N THR A 151 -0.76 14.62 12.32
CA THR A 151 -1.49 15.89 12.38
C THR A 151 -2.99 15.65 12.24
N ALA A 152 -3.41 14.83 11.27
CA ALA A 152 -4.82 14.48 11.07
C ALA A 152 -5.38 13.70 12.27
N LEU A 153 -4.58 12.87 12.93
CA LEU A 153 -4.99 12.09 14.09
C LEU A 153 -4.66 12.78 15.43
N SER A 154 -4.34 14.07 15.44
CA SER A 154 -3.87 14.76 16.65
C SER A 154 -4.92 14.82 17.77
N SER A 155 -6.21 14.66 17.45
CA SER A 155 -7.28 14.51 18.44
C SER A 155 -7.22 13.17 19.20
N HIS A 156 -6.63 12.15 18.59
CA HIS A 156 -6.59 10.77 19.12
C HIS A 156 -5.19 10.33 19.52
N LEU A 157 -4.15 10.88 18.90
CA LEU A 157 -2.76 10.51 19.09
C LEU A 157 -1.93 11.73 19.53
N GLU A 158 -0.95 11.49 20.40
CA GLU A 158 0.12 12.43 20.70
C GLU A 158 1.03 12.58 19.46
N TYR A 159 1.09 13.79 18.90
CA TYR A 159 1.75 14.05 17.61
C TYR A 159 3.19 13.54 17.59
N ASP A 160 4.02 13.98 18.54
CA ASP A 160 5.46 13.65 18.56
C ASP A 160 5.70 12.13 18.63
N LYS A 161 4.89 11.42 19.44
CA LYS A 161 5.01 9.96 19.58
C LYS A 161 4.55 9.23 18.33
N CYS A 162 3.42 9.65 17.77
CA CYS A 162 2.90 9.10 16.52
C CYS A 162 3.91 9.31 15.38
N GLN A 163 4.45 10.53 15.27
CA GLN A 163 5.38 10.89 14.21
C GLN A 163 6.68 10.09 14.33
N ALA A 164 7.24 9.98 15.53
CA ALA A 164 8.43 9.17 15.79
C ALA A 164 8.23 7.70 15.40
N ALA A 165 7.11 7.10 15.82
CA ALA A 165 6.78 5.71 15.48
C ALA A 165 6.70 5.49 13.96
N LEU A 166 5.94 6.34 13.26
CA LEU A 166 5.79 6.22 11.81
C LEU A 166 7.11 6.48 11.07
N GLN A 167 7.92 7.45 11.51
CA GLN A 167 9.24 7.71 10.90
C GLN A 167 10.22 6.55 11.08
N GLU A 168 10.12 5.80 12.18
CA GLU A 168 10.94 4.62 12.40
C GLU A 168 10.52 3.45 11.49
N TRP A 169 9.21 3.19 11.40
CA TRP A 169 8.70 1.96 10.76
C TRP A 169 8.38 2.11 9.27
N LEU A 170 7.92 3.27 8.79
CA LEU A 170 7.59 3.46 7.36
C LEU A 170 8.78 3.22 6.43
N PRO A 171 10.00 3.76 6.68
CA PRO A 171 11.13 3.51 5.80
C PRO A 171 11.55 2.03 5.77
N GLN A 172 11.32 1.28 6.85
CA GLN A 172 11.56 -0.16 6.88
C GLN A 172 10.56 -0.90 5.97
N MET A 173 9.26 -0.55 6.04
CA MET A 173 8.26 -1.11 5.13
C MET A 173 8.60 -0.80 3.67
N PHE A 174 8.97 0.44 3.35
CA PHE A 174 9.34 0.82 1.99
C PHE A 174 10.57 0.06 1.48
N ARG A 175 11.63 -0.04 2.29
CA ARG A 175 12.82 -0.82 1.93
C ARG A 175 12.48 -2.29 1.68
N ASN A 176 11.62 -2.89 2.49
CA ASN A 176 11.19 -4.27 2.28
C ASN A 176 10.47 -4.45 0.94
N GLN A 177 9.65 -3.49 0.52
CA GLN A 177 9.03 -3.48 -0.82
C GLN A 177 10.06 -3.31 -1.94
N GLN A 178 11.03 -2.40 -1.78
CA GLN A 178 12.08 -2.17 -2.79
C GLN A 178 12.95 -3.40 -3.05
N HIS A 179 13.31 -4.16 -2.01
CA HIS A 179 14.12 -5.38 -2.16
C HIS A 179 13.40 -6.42 -3.03
N PHE A 180 12.08 -6.45 -2.98
CA PHE A 180 11.26 -7.35 -3.77
C PHE A 180 11.12 -6.90 -5.23
N MET A 181 11.11 -5.59 -5.49
CA MET A 181 10.95 -5.05 -6.86
C MET A 181 11.95 -5.64 -7.85
N CYS A 182 13.23 -5.66 -7.48
CA CYS A 182 14.33 -6.12 -8.35
C CYS A 182 14.78 -7.57 -8.11
N ALA A 183 14.04 -8.31 -7.28
CA ALA A 183 14.32 -9.73 -7.12
C ALA A 183 13.88 -10.51 -8.37
N GLN A 184 14.69 -11.49 -8.78
CA GLN A 184 14.44 -12.30 -9.97
C GLN A 184 14.50 -13.81 -9.69
N ASP A 185 13.64 -14.55 -10.39
CA ASP A 185 13.67 -15.99 -10.56
C ASP A 185 13.83 -16.31 -12.06
N GLY A 186 15.07 -16.57 -12.48
CA GLY A 186 15.44 -16.59 -13.89
C GLY A 186 15.30 -15.19 -14.52
N ASP A 187 14.55 -15.12 -15.60
CA ASP A 187 14.21 -13.95 -16.40
C ASP A 187 12.89 -13.27 -15.97
N TYR A 188 12.31 -13.70 -14.85
CA TYR A 188 11.06 -13.15 -14.31
C TYR A 188 11.30 -12.37 -13.03
N TYR A 189 10.78 -11.13 -12.93
CA TYR A 189 10.86 -10.35 -11.70
C TYR A 189 9.76 -10.77 -10.72
N CYS A 190 10.10 -10.91 -9.44
CA CYS A 190 9.14 -11.35 -8.43
C CYS A 190 8.00 -10.36 -8.20
N SER A 191 8.21 -9.07 -8.49
CA SER A 191 7.13 -8.08 -8.46
C SER A 191 6.14 -8.19 -9.62
N GLU A 192 6.51 -8.85 -10.72
CA GLU A 192 5.55 -9.28 -11.74
C GLU A 192 4.59 -10.31 -11.14
N GLU A 193 5.12 -11.29 -10.40
CA GLU A 193 4.30 -12.33 -9.76
C GLU A 193 3.24 -11.75 -8.84
N ASP A 194 3.63 -10.79 -8.00
CA ASP A 194 2.72 -10.13 -7.08
C ASP A 194 1.60 -9.39 -7.80
N THR A 195 1.96 -8.70 -8.88
CA THR A 195 1.01 -7.98 -9.73
C THR A 195 0.09 -8.95 -10.46
N MET A 196 0.61 -10.07 -10.96
CA MET A 196 -0.17 -11.07 -11.67
C MET A 196 -1.14 -11.79 -10.75
N LEU A 197 -0.71 -12.17 -9.55
CA LEU A 197 -1.57 -12.72 -8.50
C LEU A 197 -2.72 -11.76 -8.17
N LEU A 198 -2.43 -10.47 -7.97
CA LEU A 198 -3.45 -9.45 -7.74
C LEU A 198 -4.44 -9.37 -8.90
N MET A 199 -3.93 -9.30 -10.13
CA MET A 199 -4.76 -9.03 -11.30
C MET A 199 -5.61 -10.22 -11.75
N GLN A 200 -5.08 -11.44 -11.61
CA GLN A 200 -5.77 -12.67 -12.01
C GLN A 200 -6.65 -13.24 -10.90
N ASN A 201 -6.24 -13.07 -9.63
CA ASN A 201 -6.90 -13.69 -8.49
C ASN A 201 -6.97 -12.72 -7.29
N PRO A 202 -7.65 -11.57 -7.41
CA PRO A 202 -7.64 -10.50 -6.40
C PRO A 202 -8.13 -10.97 -5.01
N GLU A 203 -9.13 -11.87 -4.96
CA GLU A 203 -9.58 -12.46 -3.70
C GLU A 203 -8.47 -13.24 -3.01
N CYS A 204 -7.78 -14.12 -3.76
CA CYS A 204 -6.69 -14.92 -3.22
C CYS A 204 -5.48 -14.06 -2.86
N PHE A 205 -5.13 -13.07 -3.68
CA PHE A 205 -4.08 -12.10 -3.37
C PHE A 205 -4.33 -11.42 -2.02
N MET A 206 -5.55 -10.92 -1.78
CA MET A 206 -5.89 -10.33 -0.49
C MET A 206 -5.74 -11.33 0.66
N LYS A 207 -6.12 -12.60 0.47
CA LYS A 207 -5.90 -13.64 1.49
C LYS A 207 -4.42 -13.94 1.74
N PHE A 208 -3.59 -13.85 0.71
CA PHE A 208 -2.15 -14.06 0.82
C PHE A 208 -1.43 -12.91 1.53
N LYS A 209 -1.90 -11.68 1.35
CA LYS A 209 -1.28 -10.44 1.84
C LYS A 209 -1.85 -9.91 3.15
N MET A 210 -3.01 -10.40 3.57
CA MET A 210 -3.65 -9.99 4.82
C MET A 210 -3.39 -11.00 5.93
N PRO A 211 -3.23 -10.54 7.19
CA PRO A 211 -3.03 -11.43 8.30
C PRO A 211 -4.27 -12.31 8.48
N VAL A 212 -4.05 -13.60 8.72
CA VAL A 212 -5.14 -14.53 9.01
C VAL A 212 -5.65 -14.23 10.42
N THR A 213 -6.91 -13.81 10.51
CA THR A 213 -7.61 -13.65 11.80
C THR A 213 -8.74 -14.66 11.89
N GLU A 214 -9.06 -15.12 13.09
CA GLU A 214 -10.08 -16.18 13.33
C GLU A 214 -11.43 -15.89 12.67
N LYS A 215 -11.78 -14.62 12.48
CA LYS A 215 -13.04 -14.18 11.89
C LYS A 215 -12.98 -13.96 10.38
N ALA A 216 -11.80 -13.79 9.78
CA ALA A 216 -11.68 -13.19 8.45
C ALA A 216 -11.34 -14.14 7.30
N MET A 217 -10.91 -15.39 7.53
CA MET A 217 -10.55 -16.28 6.41
C MET A 217 -10.85 -17.76 6.62
N SER A 218 -11.63 -18.31 5.69
CA SER A 218 -11.59 -19.73 5.35
C SER A 218 -10.48 -19.99 4.34
N CYS A 219 -9.72 -21.08 4.54
CA CYS A 219 -8.72 -21.56 3.58
C CYS A 219 -9.42 -22.09 2.33
N SER A 220 -9.74 -21.20 1.38
CA SER A 220 -10.35 -21.59 0.11
C SER A 220 -9.42 -22.55 -0.64
N GLN A 221 -9.95 -23.72 -1.01
CA GLN A 221 -9.21 -24.73 -1.76
C GLN A 221 -8.63 -24.17 -3.07
N GLN A 222 -9.37 -23.28 -3.75
CA GLN A 222 -8.90 -22.60 -4.95
C GLN A 222 -7.65 -21.75 -4.68
N CYS A 223 -7.62 -20.97 -3.60
CA CYS A 223 -6.46 -20.14 -3.27
C CYS A 223 -5.26 -21.00 -2.84
N VAL A 224 -5.50 -22.12 -2.14
CA VAL A 224 -4.46 -23.11 -1.83
C VAL A 224 -3.85 -23.69 -3.11
N GLU A 225 -4.66 -24.02 -4.10
CA GLU A 225 -4.20 -24.57 -5.38
C GLU A 225 -3.41 -23.56 -6.21
N ILE A 226 -3.87 -22.31 -6.28
CA ILE A 226 -3.15 -21.21 -6.91
C ILE A 226 -1.80 -21.00 -6.23
N TRP A 227 -1.76 -20.89 -4.90
CA TRP A 227 -0.51 -20.68 -4.19
C TRP A 227 0.50 -21.82 -4.41
N LYS A 228 0.02 -23.08 -4.39
CA LYS A 228 0.85 -24.25 -4.69
C LYS A 228 1.33 -24.28 -6.13
N LYS A 229 0.56 -23.72 -7.08
CA LYS A 229 0.97 -23.60 -8.48
C LYS A 229 2.11 -22.59 -8.58
N GLU A 230 1.96 -21.40 -8.01
CA GLU A 230 3.00 -20.38 -8.05
C GLU A 230 4.27 -20.79 -7.31
N GLU A 231 4.16 -21.55 -6.22
CA GLU A 231 5.33 -22.14 -5.54
C GLU A 231 6.10 -23.13 -6.42
N ARG A 232 5.43 -23.83 -7.34
CA ARG A 232 6.10 -24.75 -8.28
C ARG A 232 6.70 -24.02 -9.47
N GLU A 233 6.02 -23.00 -9.98
CA GLU A 233 6.42 -22.25 -11.18
C GLU A 233 7.49 -21.20 -10.87
N HIS A 234 7.40 -20.55 -9.71
CA HIS A 234 8.25 -19.43 -9.28
C HIS A 234 8.76 -19.59 -7.84
N PRO A 235 9.45 -20.71 -7.50
CA PRO A 235 9.79 -21.06 -6.12
C PRO A 235 10.60 -19.98 -5.39
N LYS A 236 11.50 -19.30 -6.09
CA LYS A 236 12.37 -18.29 -5.47
C LYS A 236 11.58 -17.01 -5.17
N CYS A 237 10.68 -16.61 -6.06
CA CYS A 237 9.79 -15.47 -5.82
C CYS A 237 8.83 -15.74 -4.68
N MET A 238 8.27 -16.95 -4.59
CA MET A 238 7.39 -17.33 -3.49
C MET A 238 8.14 -17.39 -2.14
N GLU A 239 9.40 -17.82 -2.10
CA GLU A 239 10.22 -17.74 -0.88
C GLU A 239 10.43 -16.28 -0.43
N ILE A 240 10.74 -15.38 -1.36
CA ILE A 240 10.94 -13.96 -1.05
C ILE A 240 9.62 -13.34 -0.57
N LEU A 241 8.52 -13.61 -1.26
CA LEU A 241 7.18 -13.13 -0.91
C LEU A 241 6.79 -13.54 0.51
N ARG A 242 7.01 -14.80 0.89
CA ARG A 242 6.74 -15.30 2.25
C ARG A 242 7.50 -14.55 3.32
N ARG A 243 8.82 -14.41 3.12
CA ARG A 243 9.69 -13.69 4.04
C ARG A 243 9.24 -12.23 4.16
N GLN A 244 8.95 -11.58 3.04
CA GLN A 244 8.50 -10.20 3.00
C GLN A 244 7.17 -10.03 3.74
N THR A 245 6.17 -10.89 3.51
CA THR A 245 4.88 -10.84 4.21
C THR A 245 5.07 -10.98 5.72
N LYS A 246 5.92 -11.93 6.16
CA LYS A 246 6.22 -12.11 7.58
C LYS A 246 6.88 -10.87 8.19
N GLU A 247 7.93 -10.35 7.56
CA GLU A 247 8.62 -9.14 8.03
C GLU A 247 7.69 -7.92 8.03
N GLN A 248 6.81 -7.80 7.03
CA GLN A 248 5.82 -6.73 6.97
C GLN A 248 4.82 -6.82 8.14
N TYR A 249 4.35 -8.01 8.51
CA TYR A 249 3.49 -8.19 9.68
C TYR A 249 4.22 -7.86 10.98
N GLU A 250 5.49 -8.26 11.12
CA GLU A 250 6.29 -7.90 12.28
C GLU A 250 6.47 -6.38 12.41
N ILE A 251 6.75 -5.69 11.30
CA ILE A 251 6.85 -4.22 11.28
C ILE A 251 5.50 -3.59 11.62
N GLN A 252 4.40 -4.06 11.01
CA GLN A 252 3.06 -3.54 11.30
C GLN A 252 2.67 -3.71 12.77
N LEU A 253 2.98 -4.85 13.39
CA LEU A 253 2.73 -5.08 14.81
C LEU A 253 3.51 -4.12 15.70
N LYS A 254 4.80 -3.91 15.43
CA LYS A 254 5.63 -2.97 16.19
C LYS A 254 5.10 -1.54 16.04
N MET A 255 4.80 -1.13 14.81
CA MET A 255 4.19 0.17 14.53
C MET A 255 2.85 0.34 15.24
N MET A 256 1.96 -0.65 15.21
CA MET A 256 0.67 -0.58 15.91
C MET A 256 0.84 -0.47 17.43
N ARG A 257 1.79 -1.20 18.03
CA ARG A 257 2.09 -1.11 19.47
C ARG A 257 2.51 0.30 19.85
N GLU A 258 3.39 0.90 19.08
CA GLU A 258 3.83 2.28 19.33
C GLU A 258 2.73 3.31 19.10
N LEU A 259 1.89 3.12 18.06
CA LEU A 259 0.73 3.99 17.83
C LEU A 259 -0.30 3.89 18.97
N VAL A 260 -0.51 2.70 19.54
CA VAL A 260 -1.34 2.54 20.74
C VAL A 260 -0.72 3.23 21.96
N LEU A 261 0.60 3.20 22.12
CA LEU A 261 1.30 3.96 23.17
C LEU A 261 1.27 5.48 22.93
N ALA A 262 1.09 5.91 21.67
CA ALA A 262 0.85 7.29 21.30
C ALA A 262 -0.61 7.70 21.49
N SER A 263 -1.54 6.77 21.73
CA SER A 263 -2.95 7.06 21.94
C SER A 263 -3.17 7.95 23.16
N LYS A 264 -4.06 8.94 23.00
CA LYS A 264 -4.60 9.75 24.09
C LYS A 264 -5.70 9.02 24.86
N ASP A 265 -6.30 8.00 24.24
CA ASP A 265 -7.21 7.08 24.91
C ASP A 265 -6.41 6.07 25.73
N HIS A 266 -6.72 5.95 27.02
CA HIS A 266 -6.09 5.02 27.94
C HIS A 266 -6.65 3.59 27.83
N THR A 267 -7.70 3.37 27.04
CA THR A 267 -8.16 2.03 26.70
C THR A 267 -7.21 1.45 25.64
N GLN A 268 -6.30 0.59 26.08
CA GLN A 268 -5.37 -0.07 25.17
C GLN A 268 -6.11 -1.23 24.49
N PRO A 269 -6.31 -1.20 23.15
CA PRO A 269 -6.81 -2.37 22.45
C PRO A 269 -5.80 -3.51 22.61
N GLU A 270 -6.32 -4.73 22.71
CA GLU A 270 -5.49 -5.93 22.71
C GLU A 270 -4.84 -6.09 21.33
N ILE A 271 -3.54 -5.87 21.24
CA ILE A 271 -2.76 -6.12 20.02
C ILE A 271 -2.26 -7.56 20.08
N PRO A 272 -2.49 -8.38 19.05
CA PRO A 272 -2.00 -9.75 19.03
C PRO A 272 -0.47 -9.81 19.15
N GLU A 273 0.04 -10.91 19.70
CA GLU A 273 1.49 -11.12 19.81
C GLU A 273 2.15 -11.31 18.45
N HIS A 274 1.45 -11.99 17.54
CA HIS A 274 1.87 -12.29 16.18
C HIS A 274 0.66 -12.30 15.24
N PHE A 275 0.91 -12.10 13.94
CA PHE A 275 -0.04 -12.36 12.88
C PHE A 275 0.34 -13.64 12.17
N SER A 276 -0.63 -14.52 11.93
CA SER A 276 -0.42 -15.72 11.13
C SER A 276 -0.53 -15.39 9.64
N THR A 277 0.37 -15.97 8.85
CA THR A 277 0.35 -15.90 7.39
C THR A 277 -0.58 -16.95 6.79
N PHE A 278 -0.93 -16.78 5.51
CA PHE A 278 -1.70 -17.78 4.77
C PHE A 278 -0.98 -19.15 4.74
N ASP A 279 0.33 -19.19 4.53
CA ASP A 279 1.09 -20.45 4.52
C ASP A 279 1.00 -21.19 5.86
N GLU A 280 1.13 -20.47 6.97
CA GLU A 280 1.14 -21.06 8.31
C GLU A 280 -0.20 -21.69 8.67
N VAL A 281 -1.31 -21.12 8.21
CA VAL A 281 -2.65 -21.61 8.54
C VAL A 281 -3.19 -22.58 7.49
N CYS A 282 -3.04 -22.26 6.21
CA CYS A 282 -3.73 -22.97 5.13
C CYS A 282 -2.88 -24.03 4.42
N LEU A 283 -1.56 -24.05 4.63
CA LEU A 283 -0.65 -24.99 3.95
C LEU A 283 0.13 -25.90 4.91
N ALA A 284 0.02 -25.70 6.22
CA ALA A 284 0.72 -26.48 7.24
C ALA A 284 0.42 -28.00 7.19
N ASP A 285 -0.77 -28.40 6.74
CA ASP A 285 -1.14 -29.82 6.62
C ASP A 285 -0.52 -30.53 5.41
N ALA A 286 0.00 -29.81 4.42
CA ALA A 286 0.64 -30.42 3.25
C ALA A 286 2.09 -30.90 3.54
N LYS A 287 2.75 -30.37 4.58
CA LYS A 287 4.13 -30.72 4.94
C LYS A 287 4.25 -31.94 5.86
N ARG A 288 3.14 -32.47 6.39
CA ARG A 288 3.15 -33.67 7.26
C ARG A 288 3.09 -35.00 6.48
N PHE A 289 2.92 -34.99 5.17
CA PHE A 289 2.73 -36.20 4.35
C PHE A 289 3.79 -36.43 3.27
N VAL A 290 4.92 -35.73 3.35
CA VAL A 290 6.10 -36.03 2.53
C VAL A 290 7.20 -36.56 3.46
N VAL A 291 7.12 -37.87 3.75
CA VAL A 291 8.21 -38.70 4.27
C VAL A 291 8.37 -39.86 3.30
#